data_AF-A0A3M7N9I9-F1
#
_entry.id   AF-A0A3M7N9I9-F1
#
_cell.length_a   1.000
_cell.length_b   1.000
_cell.length_c   1.000
_cell.angle_alpha   90.00
_cell.angle_beta   90.00
_cell.angle_gamma   90.00
#
_symmetry.space_group_name_H-M   'P 1'
#
loop_
_entity.id
_entity.type
_entity.pdbx_description
1 polymer ?
#
loop_
_entity_poly.entity_id
_entity_poly.type
_entity_poly.pdbx_seq_one_letter_code
_entity_poly.pdbx_strand_id
1 'polypeptide(L)'
;MHVPTLLAAASYTVALATAVSLRIQIPASNLIPNPNALPASTHATLTSAHGPTTLRTPLRKGSYLLFDEPVITLAAETYRGVKWSDHGVNLVPSSGAANLTITAKVLGQKSFYETRQGFNILSLLKNPMILMGLFALVFTFGMPKLIENMDPETRQEYEEMQRKSPIFDLAGYLAGHTSGGSSSSGRSAAGADGVRERKR
;
A
#
# COMPACT_ATOMS: atom_id res chain seq x y z
N MET A 1 45.35 32.15 73.84
CA MET A 1 45.39 30.73 73.40
C MET A 1 44.04 30.37 72.79
N HIS A 2 44.05 30.07 71.49
CA HIS A 2 43.10 29.29 70.68
C HIS A 2 41.67 29.85 70.45
N VAL A 3 41.54 30.63 69.37
CA VAL A 3 40.28 30.88 68.67
C VAL A 3 39.98 29.67 67.77
N PRO A 4 38.82 28.99 67.87
CA PRO A 4 38.51 27.90 66.95
C PRO A 4 37.94 28.45 65.64
N THR A 5 38.70 28.19 64.58
CA THR A 5 38.40 28.40 63.16
C THR A 5 37.14 27.66 62.71
N LEU A 6 36.12 28.42 62.30
CA LEU A 6 35.02 27.95 61.45
C LEU A 6 35.50 27.92 60.00
N LEU A 7 35.76 26.74 59.45
CA LEU A 7 35.90 26.54 58.00
C LEU A 7 34.98 25.40 57.59
N ALA A 8 33.69 25.70 57.47
CA ALA A 8 32.76 24.85 56.76
C ALA A 8 33.10 24.92 55.27
N ALA A 9 33.89 23.97 54.77
CA ALA A 9 34.11 23.78 53.35
C ALA A 9 32.79 23.32 52.72
N ALA A 10 32.01 24.28 52.21
CA ALA A 10 30.90 24.00 51.32
C ALA A 10 31.45 23.38 50.03
N SER A 11 31.52 22.06 49.99
CA SER A 11 31.80 21.31 48.76
C SER A 11 30.63 21.52 47.80
N TYR A 12 30.74 22.51 46.92
CA TYR A 12 29.89 22.61 45.74
C TYR A 12 30.26 21.45 44.80
N THR A 13 29.41 20.42 44.77
CA THR A 13 29.44 19.45 43.69
C THR A 13 28.94 20.15 42.44
N VAL A 14 29.86 20.65 41.62
CA VAL A 14 29.56 21.05 40.25
C VAL A 14 29.13 19.77 39.52
N ALA A 15 27.84 19.62 39.25
CA ALA A 15 27.37 18.61 38.31
C ALA A 15 27.94 18.97 36.93
N LEU A 16 28.95 18.23 36.47
CA LEU A 16 29.36 18.30 35.06
C LEU A 16 28.17 17.84 34.23
N ALA A 17 27.42 18.79 33.67
CA ALA A 17 26.45 18.53 32.63
C ALA A 17 27.24 18.11 31.38
N THR A 18 27.46 16.80 31.22
CA THR A 18 27.92 16.27 29.94
C THR A 18 26.79 16.47 28.96
N ALA A 19 26.91 17.48 28.08
CA ALA A 19 25.97 17.69 26.99
C ALA A 19 26.08 16.49 26.04
N VAL A 20 25.22 15.50 26.23
CA VAL A 20 25.07 14.40 25.29
C VAL A 20 24.16 14.87 24.17
N SER A 21 24.44 14.51 22.92
CA SER A 21 23.55 14.84 21.81
C SER A 21 23.28 13.64 20.90
N LEU A 22 22.03 13.51 20.46
CA LEU A 22 21.63 12.58 19.42
C LEU A 22 21.36 13.36 18.14
N ARG A 23 22.20 13.11 17.13
CA ARG A 23 22.08 13.69 15.80
C ARG A 23 21.59 12.64 14.82
N ILE A 24 20.53 12.96 14.09
CA ILE A 24 20.05 12.15 12.97
C ILE A 24 20.34 12.91 11.68
N GLN A 25 21.29 12.42 10.88
CA GLN A 25 21.74 13.03 9.64
C GLN A 25 20.90 12.52 8.46
N ILE A 26 20.39 13.42 7.62
CA ILE A 26 19.73 13.08 6.36
C ILE A 26 20.70 13.41 5.23
N PRO A 27 21.37 12.41 4.64
CA PRO A 27 22.32 12.65 3.55
C PRO A 27 21.60 12.98 2.25
N ALA A 28 22.25 13.78 1.40
CA ALA A 28 21.84 13.90 0.01
C ALA A 28 22.00 12.54 -0.69
N SER A 29 21.01 12.16 -1.50
CA SER A 29 20.99 10.89 -2.23
C SER A 29 20.29 11.07 -3.57
N ASN A 30 20.35 10.07 -4.44
CA ASN A 30 19.63 10.10 -5.72
C ASN A 30 18.12 10.32 -5.57
N LEU A 31 17.55 9.88 -4.43
CA LEU A 31 16.12 10.05 -4.11
C LEU A 31 15.81 11.45 -3.55
N ILE A 32 16.78 12.07 -2.86
CA ILE A 32 16.66 13.40 -2.28
C ILE A 32 17.97 14.16 -2.56
N PRO A 33 18.09 14.82 -3.72
CA PRO A 33 19.30 15.58 -4.06
C PRO A 33 19.54 16.74 -3.09
N ASN A 34 18.47 17.35 -2.58
CA ASN A 34 18.54 18.43 -1.60
C ASN A 34 17.68 18.10 -0.37
N PRO A 35 18.30 17.76 0.79
CA PRO A 35 17.56 17.47 2.02
C PRO A 35 16.73 18.65 2.54
N ASN A 36 17.11 19.90 2.22
CA ASN A 36 16.33 21.07 2.60
C ASN A 36 15.07 21.26 1.74
N ALA A 37 14.88 20.46 0.70
CA ALA A 37 13.62 20.40 -0.06
C ALA A 37 12.53 19.58 0.66
N LEU A 38 12.88 18.91 1.76
CA LEU A 38 11.89 18.25 2.60
C LEU A 38 10.90 19.29 3.16
N PRO A 39 9.60 18.93 3.30
CA PRO A 39 8.62 19.83 3.89
C PRO A 39 9.03 20.29 5.28
N ALA A 40 8.68 21.54 5.63
CA ALA A 40 8.92 22.11 6.96
C ALA A 40 8.27 21.31 8.12
N SER A 41 7.29 20.45 7.80
CA SER A 41 6.66 19.52 8.74
C SER A 41 7.52 18.30 9.07
N THR A 42 8.69 18.15 8.46
CA THR A 42 9.61 17.03 8.72
C THR A 42 10.24 17.19 10.11
N HIS A 43 9.96 16.22 10.98
CA HIS A 43 10.46 16.19 12.35
C HIS A 43 10.73 14.76 12.79
N ALA A 44 11.63 14.60 13.76
CA ALA A 44 11.87 13.35 14.45
C ALA A 44 11.17 13.39 15.81
N THR A 45 10.74 12.22 16.27
CA THR A 45 10.10 12.07 17.57
C THR A 45 10.82 10.99 18.36
N LEU A 46 11.22 11.30 19.60
CA LEU A 46 11.66 10.31 20.57
C LEU A 46 10.53 10.06 21.55
N THR A 47 10.22 8.79 21.77
CA THR A 47 9.18 8.33 22.69
C THR A 47 9.79 7.42 23.74
N SER A 48 9.49 7.67 25.02
CA SER A 48 9.88 6.76 26.10
C SER A 48 8.96 5.54 26.16
N ALA A 49 9.52 4.36 26.40
CA ALA A 49 8.74 3.14 26.61
C ALA A 49 8.03 3.12 27.99
N HIS A 50 8.58 3.82 28.98
CA HIS A 50 8.16 3.75 30.38
C HIS A 50 7.46 5.03 30.87
N GLY A 51 7.09 5.95 29.96
CA GLY A 51 6.41 7.19 30.34
C GLY A 51 5.85 7.95 29.14
N PRO A 52 5.01 8.98 29.39
CA PRO A 52 4.37 9.76 28.33
C PRO A 52 5.30 10.75 27.64
N THR A 53 6.57 10.83 28.07
CA THR A 53 7.53 11.81 27.56
C THR A 53 7.80 11.60 26.09
N THR A 54 7.47 12.61 25.30
CA THR A 54 7.70 12.66 23.87
C THR A 54 8.48 13.92 23.54
N LEU A 55 9.65 13.77 22.92
CA LEU A 55 10.47 14.90 22.46
C LEU A 55 10.38 14.99 20.94
N ARG A 56 10.27 16.19 20.40
CA ARG A 56 10.15 16.43 18.95
C ARG A 56 11.15 17.49 18.50
N THR A 57 11.80 17.24 17.38
CA THR A 57 12.81 18.16 16.83
C THR A 57 12.60 18.31 15.32
N PRO A 58 12.56 19.55 14.78
CA PRO A 58 12.40 19.80 13.35
C PRO A 58 13.72 19.63 12.59
N LEU A 59 13.64 19.48 11.27
CA LEU A 59 14.81 19.47 10.40
C LEU A 59 15.55 20.82 10.44
N ARG A 60 16.84 20.80 10.77
CA ARG A 60 17.71 21.98 10.81
C ARG A 60 18.40 22.22 9.47
N LYS A 61 18.86 23.46 9.22
CA LYS A 61 19.54 23.90 7.98
C LYS A 61 20.72 23.02 7.55
N GLY A 62 21.37 22.33 8.50
CA GLY A 62 22.47 21.41 8.22
C GLY A 62 22.05 20.00 7.79
N SER A 63 20.78 19.79 7.42
CA SER A 63 20.22 18.48 7.05
C SER A 63 20.28 17.46 8.18
N TYR A 64 20.05 17.91 9.42
CA TYR A 64 20.03 17.05 10.60
C TYR A 64 18.91 17.39 11.58
N LEU A 65 18.55 16.40 12.37
CA LEU A 65 17.64 16.52 13.51
C LEU A 65 18.49 16.32 14.77
N LEU A 66 18.32 17.19 15.77
CA LEU A 66 19.17 17.21 16.97
C LEU A 66 18.29 17.14 18.21
N PHE A 67 18.53 16.12 19.03
CA PHE A 67 18.01 16.04 20.39
C PHE A 67 19.13 16.39 21.37
N ASP A 68 18.87 17.41 22.18
CA ASP A 68 19.78 17.87 23.22
C ASP A 68 19.54 17.05 24.50
N GLU A 69 20.62 16.62 25.14
CA GLU A 69 20.66 15.91 26.44
C GLU A 69 19.94 14.54 26.55
N PRO A 70 19.97 13.64 25.54
CA PRO A 70 19.53 12.27 25.76
C PRO A 70 20.57 11.47 26.57
N VAL A 71 20.13 10.70 27.57
CA VAL A 71 20.98 9.66 28.17
C VAL A 71 20.99 8.45 27.24
N ILE A 72 22.11 8.22 26.55
CA ILE A 72 22.24 7.13 25.56
C ILE A 72 23.16 6.04 26.13
N THR A 73 22.57 4.91 26.49
CA THR A 73 23.32 3.71 26.91
C THR A 73 23.50 2.71 25.77
N LEU A 74 22.48 2.57 24.93
CA LEU A 74 22.44 1.67 23.79
C LEU A 74 21.59 2.29 22.69
N ALA A 75 22.03 2.11 21.46
CA ALA A 75 21.25 2.46 20.27
C ALA A 75 21.40 1.32 19.28
N ALA A 76 20.27 0.85 18.77
CA ALA A 76 20.21 -0.22 17.79
C ALA A 76 19.08 0.06 16.80
N GLU A 77 19.25 -0.40 15.57
CA GLU A 77 18.20 -0.33 14.55
C GLU A 77 17.25 -1.52 14.71
N THR A 78 15.96 -1.25 14.60
CA THR A 78 14.92 -2.28 14.64
C THR A 78 13.84 -2.01 13.60
N TYR A 79 13.04 -3.02 13.31
CA TYR A 79 11.97 -2.98 12.33
C TYR A 79 10.63 -3.23 13.01
N ARG A 80 9.55 -2.77 12.37
CA ARG A 80 8.20 -2.97 12.89
C ARG A 80 7.92 -4.47 13.04
N GLY A 81 7.46 -4.89 14.22
CA GLY A 81 7.08 -6.27 14.53
C GLY A 81 8.15 -7.08 15.26
N VAL A 82 9.34 -6.53 15.51
CA VAL A 82 10.42 -7.20 16.25
C VAL A 82 10.33 -6.89 17.75
N LYS A 83 10.67 -7.87 18.60
CA LYS A 83 10.74 -7.68 20.05
C LYS A 83 11.88 -6.71 20.40
N TRP A 84 11.70 -5.89 21.44
CA TRP A 84 12.73 -4.94 21.88
C TRP A 84 14.05 -5.61 22.31
N SER A 85 13.99 -6.84 22.81
CA SER A 85 15.19 -7.64 23.15
C SER A 85 15.98 -8.06 21.91
N ASP A 86 15.31 -8.22 20.77
CA ASP A 86 15.86 -8.82 19.55
C ASP A 86 16.20 -7.70 18.57
N HIS A 87 17.03 -6.75 19.01
CA HIS A 87 17.44 -5.63 18.17
C HIS A 87 18.60 -6.01 17.25
N GLY A 88 18.79 -5.24 16.17
CA GLY A 88 19.89 -5.42 15.24
C GLY A 88 21.23 -4.97 15.81
N VAL A 89 22.12 -4.52 14.92
CA VAL A 89 23.47 -4.09 15.28
C VAL A 89 23.43 -2.87 16.22
N ASN A 90 24.26 -2.93 17.27
CA ASN A 90 24.49 -1.80 18.16
C ASN A 90 25.28 -0.70 17.44
N LEU A 91 24.69 0.48 17.36
CA LEU A 91 25.22 1.68 16.70
C LEU A 91 26.12 2.52 17.63
N VAL A 92 26.16 2.19 18.92
CA VAL A 92 26.98 2.91 19.91
C VAL A 92 28.38 2.30 19.92
N PRO A 93 29.46 3.08 19.72
CA PRO A 93 30.80 2.58 19.93
C PRO A 93 30.97 2.21 21.41
N SER A 94 31.69 1.13 21.70
CA SER A 94 31.83 0.52 23.04
C SER A 94 32.37 1.45 24.15
N SER A 95 32.75 2.69 23.83
CA SER A 95 33.01 3.76 24.79
C SER A 95 31.84 4.74 24.79
N GLY A 96 31.15 4.88 25.93
CA GLY A 96 29.97 5.75 26.13
C GLY A 96 30.03 7.08 25.38
N ALA A 97 29.49 7.10 24.16
CA ALA A 97 29.62 8.22 23.26
C ALA A 97 28.74 9.36 23.74
N ALA A 98 29.37 10.47 24.11
CA ALA A 98 28.67 11.71 24.40
C ALA A 98 27.93 12.26 23.17
N ASN A 99 28.28 11.86 21.94
CA ASN A 99 27.59 12.33 20.74
C ASN A 99 27.33 11.17 19.79
N LEU A 100 26.06 10.79 19.63
CA LEU A 100 25.66 9.73 18.71
C LEU A 100 25.13 10.36 17.42
N THR A 101 25.75 10.01 16.28
CA THR A 101 25.25 10.40 14.96
C THR A 101 24.74 9.18 14.21
N ILE A 102 23.45 9.17 13.88
CA ILE A 102 22.79 8.12 13.11
C ILE A 102 22.46 8.67 11.72
N THR A 103 22.67 7.88 10.67
CA THR A 103 22.33 8.27 9.30
C THR A 103 20.95 7.74 8.94
N ALA A 104 20.02 8.62 8.57
CA ALA A 104 18.70 8.24 8.11
C ALA A 104 18.77 7.70 6.68
N LYS A 105 18.32 6.45 6.46
CA LYS A 105 18.20 5.86 5.14
C LYS A 105 16.93 6.34 4.44
N VAL A 106 17.09 6.97 3.29
CA VAL A 106 15.99 7.41 2.44
C VAL A 106 15.50 6.22 1.61
N LEU A 107 14.21 5.89 1.69
CA LEU A 107 13.61 4.76 0.98
C LEU A 107 12.86 5.17 -0.30
N GLY A 108 12.25 6.36 -0.33
CA GLY A 108 11.50 6.85 -1.49
C GLY A 108 10.51 7.96 -1.12
N GLN A 109 9.83 8.50 -2.12
CA GLN A 109 8.74 9.45 -1.92
C GLN A 109 7.45 8.71 -1.55
N LYS A 110 6.72 9.23 -0.56
CA LYS A 110 5.45 8.66 -0.15
C LYS A 110 4.35 9.09 -1.13
N SER A 111 3.81 8.16 -1.91
CA SER A 111 2.59 8.40 -2.69
C SER A 111 1.37 8.25 -1.78
N PHE A 112 0.64 9.34 -1.58
CA PHE A 112 -0.61 9.34 -0.82
C PHE A 112 -1.84 9.14 -1.70
N TYR A 113 -1.68 9.24 -3.02
CA TYR A 113 -2.77 9.20 -3.98
C TYR A 113 -2.58 8.01 -4.91
N GLU A 114 -3.68 7.34 -5.19
CA GLU A 114 -3.80 6.45 -6.33
C GLU A 114 -4.44 7.25 -7.47
N THR A 115 -3.83 7.19 -8.66
CA THR A 115 -4.44 7.80 -9.83
C THR A 115 -5.70 7.02 -10.19
N ARG A 116 -6.78 7.73 -10.49
CA ARG A 116 -7.98 7.09 -11.03
C ARG A 116 -7.58 6.41 -12.35
N GLN A 117 -8.02 5.17 -12.55
CA GLN A 117 -7.89 4.51 -13.85
C GLN A 117 -8.62 5.38 -14.88
N GLY A 118 -7.85 6.08 -15.72
CA GLY A 118 -8.38 6.94 -16.76
C GLY A 118 -8.97 6.12 -17.92
N PHE A 119 -9.46 6.83 -18.93
CA PHE A 119 -9.96 6.21 -20.17
C PHE A 119 -8.80 5.68 -21.01
N ASN A 120 -8.38 4.44 -20.74
CA ASN A 120 -7.44 3.74 -21.60
C ASN A 120 -8.18 3.22 -22.83
N ILE A 121 -8.15 3.96 -23.95
CA ILE A 121 -8.81 3.57 -25.23
C ILE A 121 -8.41 2.14 -25.63
N LEU A 122 -7.14 1.80 -25.41
CA LEU A 122 -6.60 0.47 -25.71
C LEU A 122 -7.11 -0.62 -24.75
N SER A 123 -7.48 -0.26 -23.52
CA SER A 123 -8.15 -1.14 -22.55
C SER A 123 -9.66 -1.24 -22.79
N LEU A 124 -10.27 -0.18 -23.33
CA LEU A 124 -11.68 -0.13 -23.73
C LEU A 124 -11.92 -1.09 -24.90
N LEU A 125 -11.05 -1.06 -25.91
CA LEU A 125 -11.14 -1.98 -27.05
C LEU A 125 -10.87 -3.44 -26.66
N LYS A 126 -9.99 -3.68 -25.67
CA LYS A 126 -9.73 -5.01 -25.10
C LYS A 126 -10.84 -5.51 -24.18
N ASN A 127 -11.85 -4.70 -23.89
CA ASN A 127 -12.95 -5.09 -23.03
C ASN A 127 -13.86 -6.06 -23.80
N PRO A 128 -13.98 -7.34 -23.41
CA PRO A 128 -14.65 -8.37 -24.22
C PRO A 128 -16.09 -8.00 -24.57
N MET A 129 -16.81 -7.31 -23.68
CA MET A 129 -18.17 -6.86 -24.00
C MET A 129 -18.23 -5.76 -25.06
N ILE A 130 -17.26 -4.84 -25.10
CA ILE A 130 -17.22 -3.77 -26.11
C ILE A 130 -16.79 -4.32 -27.46
N LEU A 131 -15.80 -5.22 -27.48
CA LEU A 131 -15.37 -5.90 -28.70
C LEU A 131 -16.51 -6.78 -29.26
N MET A 132 -17.23 -7.51 -28.41
CA MET A 132 -18.41 -8.26 -28.84
C MET A 132 -19.52 -7.33 -29.33
N GLY A 133 -19.75 -6.19 -28.68
CA GLY A 133 -20.71 -5.18 -29.14
C GLY A 133 -20.35 -4.60 -30.51
N LEU A 134 -19.08 -4.27 -30.74
CA LEU A 134 -18.60 -3.80 -32.04
C LEU A 134 -18.71 -4.89 -33.12
N PHE A 135 -18.32 -6.13 -32.79
CA PHE A 135 -18.43 -7.28 -33.69
C PHE A 135 -19.89 -7.56 -34.06
N ALA A 136 -20.80 -7.50 -33.10
CA ALA A 136 -22.23 -7.66 -33.33
C ALA A 136 -22.79 -6.56 -34.24
N LEU A 137 -22.41 -5.30 -34.04
CA LEU A 137 -22.82 -4.19 -34.93
C LEU A 137 -22.33 -4.40 -36.37
N VAL A 138 -21.09 -4.86 -36.55
CA VAL A 138 -20.54 -5.21 -37.87
C VAL A 138 -21.27 -6.41 -38.46
N PHE A 139 -21.65 -7.40 -37.66
CA PHE A 139 -22.38 -8.56 -38.17
C PHE A 139 -23.80 -8.18 -38.61
N THR A 140 -24.54 -7.43 -37.79
CA THR A 140 -25.93 -7.03 -38.06
C THR A 140 -26.06 -6.06 -39.22
N PHE A 141 -25.13 -5.11 -39.39
CA PHE A 141 -25.21 -4.10 -40.46
C PHE A 141 -24.22 -4.33 -41.61
N GLY A 142 -23.10 -5.02 -41.37
CA GLY A 142 -22.06 -5.27 -42.36
C GLY A 142 -22.25 -6.58 -43.14
N MET A 143 -22.68 -7.69 -42.50
CA MET A 143 -22.91 -8.95 -43.22
C MET A 143 -23.96 -8.85 -44.34
N PRO A 144 -25.11 -8.15 -44.17
CA PRO A 144 -26.07 -7.98 -45.26
C PRO A 144 -25.42 -7.31 -46.47
N LYS A 145 -24.55 -6.32 -46.23
CA LYS A 145 -23.81 -5.60 -47.28
C LYS A 145 -22.74 -6.44 -47.96
N LEU A 146 -22.08 -7.34 -47.22
CA LEU A 146 -21.12 -8.26 -47.80
C LEU A 146 -21.82 -9.32 -48.68
N ILE A 147 -22.96 -9.83 -48.23
CA ILE A 147 -23.75 -10.82 -48.99
C ILE A 147 -24.31 -10.20 -50.28
N GLU A 148 -24.78 -8.95 -50.26
CA GLU A 148 -25.28 -8.21 -51.43
C GLU A 148 -24.25 -8.03 -52.56
N ASN A 149 -22.95 -8.09 -52.26
CA ASN A 149 -21.87 -7.96 -53.25
C ASN A 149 -21.12 -9.28 -53.57
N MET A 150 -21.54 -10.44 -53.03
CA MET A 150 -20.92 -11.74 -53.33
C MET A 150 -21.57 -12.47 -54.52
N ASP A 151 -20.76 -13.32 -55.19
CA ASP A 151 -21.16 -14.15 -56.34
C ASP A 151 -22.31 -15.13 -56.00
N PRO A 152 -23.19 -15.46 -56.97
CA PRO A 152 -24.42 -16.23 -56.71
C PRO A 152 -24.17 -17.69 -56.34
N GLU A 153 -23.00 -18.24 -56.63
CA GLU A 153 -22.61 -19.61 -56.26
C GLU A 153 -22.22 -19.70 -54.78
N THR A 154 -21.44 -18.73 -54.29
CA THR A 154 -20.99 -18.71 -52.89
C THR A 154 -22.15 -18.38 -51.93
N ARG A 155 -23.13 -17.56 -52.35
CA ARG A 155 -24.36 -17.31 -51.56
C ARG A 155 -25.12 -18.60 -51.23
N GLN A 156 -25.18 -19.53 -52.18
CA GLN A 156 -25.87 -20.81 -51.98
C GLN A 156 -25.10 -21.71 -51.00
N GLU A 157 -23.76 -21.71 -51.06
CA GLU A 157 -22.94 -22.39 -50.06
C GLU A 157 -23.10 -21.76 -48.66
N TYR A 158 -23.16 -20.42 -48.56
CA TYR A 158 -23.43 -19.73 -47.31
C TYR A 158 -24.84 -19.97 -46.78
N GLU A 159 -25.85 -20.10 -47.63
CA GLU A 159 -27.21 -20.47 -47.24
C GLU A 159 -27.27 -21.92 -46.75
N GLU A 160 -26.59 -22.84 -47.42
CA GLU A 160 -26.45 -24.21 -46.96
C GLU A 160 -25.70 -24.30 -45.61
N MET A 161 -24.69 -23.46 -45.40
CA MET A 161 -23.93 -23.37 -44.15
C MET A 161 -24.70 -22.65 -43.03
N GLN A 162 -25.49 -21.61 -43.33
CA GLN A 162 -26.39 -20.95 -42.37
C GLN A 162 -27.50 -21.90 -41.92
N ARG A 163 -27.99 -22.74 -42.84
CA ARG A 163 -28.98 -23.78 -42.54
C ARG A 163 -28.40 -24.94 -41.72
N LYS A 164 -27.07 -25.11 -41.72
CA LYS A 164 -26.36 -26.21 -41.01
C LYS A 164 -25.56 -25.75 -39.78
N SER A 165 -25.47 -24.46 -39.47
CA SER A 165 -24.61 -23.95 -38.38
C SER A 165 -25.36 -23.66 -37.07
N PRO A 166 -24.98 -24.28 -35.95
CA PRO A 166 -25.63 -24.12 -34.64
C PRO A 166 -25.42 -22.73 -33.98
N ILE A 167 -24.57 -21.87 -34.56
CA ILE A 167 -24.36 -20.48 -34.12
C ILE A 167 -25.59 -19.59 -34.35
N PHE A 168 -26.34 -19.83 -35.44
CA PHE A 168 -27.56 -19.07 -35.73
C PHE A 168 -28.72 -19.54 -34.83
N ASP A 169 -28.80 -20.84 -34.54
CA ASP A 169 -29.73 -21.41 -33.57
C ASP A 169 -29.43 -20.96 -32.13
N LEU A 170 -28.16 -20.87 -31.73
CA LEU A 170 -27.78 -20.38 -30.41
C LEU A 170 -28.02 -18.88 -30.26
N ALA A 171 -27.83 -18.08 -31.31
CA ALA A 171 -28.16 -16.64 -31.30
C ALA A 171 -29.67 -16.40 -31.20
N GLY A 172 -30.50 -17.22 -31.87
CA GLY A 172 -31.96 -17.22 -31.70
C GLY A 172 -32.39 -17.70 -30.31
N TYR A 173 -31.72 -18.72 -29.76
CA TYR A 173 -31.95 -19.22 -28.40
C TYR A 173 -31.55 -18.20 -27.32
N LEU A 174 -30.41 -17.51 -27.48
CA LEU A 174 -29.96 -16.47 -26.56
C LEU A 174 -30.82 -15.21 -26.68
N ALA A 175 -31.19 -14.80 -27.91
CA ALA A 175 -32.07 -13.66 -28.13
C ALA A 175 -33.47 -13.92 -27.55
N GLY A 176 -34.01 -15.13 -27.72
CA GLY A 176 -35.26 -15.58 -27.09
C GLY A 176 -35.20 -15.65 -25.56
N HIS A 177 -34.01 -15.88 -24.98
CA HIS A 177 -33.81 -15.87 -23.53
C HIS A 177 -33.48 -14.48 -22.94
N THR A 178 -33.25 -13.47 -23.80
CA THR A 178 -33.05 -12.06 -23.40
C THR A 178 -34.29 -11.19 -23.58
N SER A 179 -35.37 -11.72 -24.16
CA SER A 179 -36.67 -11.04 -24.29
C SER A 179 -37.81 -11.87 -23.66
N GLY A 180 -37.83 -11.98 -22.33
CA GLY A 180 -38.97 -12.60 -21.64
C GLY A 180 -38.65 -12.99 -20.21
N GLY A 181 -39.01 -12.12 -19.26
CA GLY A 181 -38.91 -12.43 -17.84
C GLY A 181 -39.79 -13.62 -17.43
N SER A 182 -39.28 -14.36 -16.43
CA SER A 182 -39.97 -15.30 -15.55
C SER A 182 -40.48 -16.63 -16.14
N SER A 183 -39.71 -17.70 -15.90
CA SER A 183 -40.30 -18.93 -15.36
C SER A 183 -39.37 -19.57 -14.35
N SER A 184 -39.69 -19.37 -13.08
CA SER A 184 -39.12 -20.02 -11.92
C SER A 184 -39.33 -21.54 -11.99
N SER A 185 -38.25 -22.28 -12.08
CA SER A 185 -38.19 -23.69 -11.74
C SER A 185 -38.41 -23.85 -10.22
N GLY A 186 -39.64 -24.18 -9.82
CA GLY A 186 -40.03 -24.45 -8.44
C GLY A 186 -40.86 -25.73 -8.35
N ARG A 187 -40.24 -26.88 -8.62
CA ARG A 187 -40.79 -28.20 -8.31
C ARG A 187 -39.73 -29.01 -7.58
N SER A 188 -39.83 -29.07 -6.26
CA SER A 188 -39.42 -30.21 -5.44
C SER A 188 -40.29 -30.22 -4.18
N ALA A 189 -41.11 -31.26 -4.11
CA ALA A 189 -42.09 -31.49 -3.07
C ALA A 189 -41.42 -31.75 -1.72
N ALA A 190 -41.97 -31.10 -0.69
CA ALA A 190 -41.68 -31.38 0.71
C ALA A 190 -42.19 -32.79 1.07
N GLY A 191 -41.27 -33.67 1.45
CA GLY A 191 -41.54 -35.02 1.92
C GLY A 191 -40.88 -35.25 3.28
N ALA A 192 -41.74 -35.35 4.29
CA ALA A 192 -41.60 -36.10 5.55
C ALA A 192 -40.31 -35.94 6.39
N ASP A 193 -40.45 -35.16 7.46
CA ASP A 193 -39.56 -35.09 8.62
C ASP A 193 -39.57 -36.43 9.39
N GLY A 194 -38.46 -37.14 9.33
CA GLY A 194 -38.22 -38.43 9.98
C GLY A 194 -37.55 -38.25 11.34
N VAL A 195 -38.37 -38.43 12.37
CA VAL A 195 -38.05 -38.56 13.80
C VAL A 195 -36.73 -39.30 14.05
N ARG A 196 -35.73 -38.60 14.61
CA ARG A 196 -34.53 -39.20 15.20
C ARG A 196 -34.82 -39.69 16.61
N GLU A 197 -34.91 -41.01 16.74
CA GLU A 197 -35.04 -41.76 17.98
C GLU A 197 -33.79 -41.59 18.87
N ARG A 198 -33.99 -41.06 20.09
CA ARG A 198 -33.01 -41.14 21.18
C ARG A 198 -33.11 -42.54 21.79
N LYS A 199 -32.06 -43.35 21.65
CA LYS A 199 -31.84 -44.52 22.50
C LYS A 199 -30.74 -44.23 23.51
N ARG A 200 -30.98 -44.77 24.69
CA ARG A 200 -30.24 -44.72 25.96
C ARG A 200 -28.75 -45.00 25.82
#